data_AF-A0A2L2MZL9-F1
#
_entry.id   AF-A0A2L2MZL9-F1
#
_cell.length_a   1.000
_cell.length_b   1.000
_cell.length_c   1.000
_cell.angle_alpha   90.00
_cell.angle_beta   90.00
_cell.angle_gamma   90.00
#
_symmetry.space_group_name_H-M   'P 1'
#
loop_
_entity.id
_entity.type
_entity.pdbx_description
1 polymer ?
#
loop_
_entity_poly.entity_id
_entity_poly.type
_entity_poly.pdbx_seq_one_letter_code
_entity_poly.pdbx_strand_id
1 'polypeptide(L)'
;MKLASLTNVLVAGGIALSATATINQPSQAESRRGFYCDTLGNKPVTVYTNPRGVSEPWIRWTSNYFRDAGYNKLTRCQDVSHRLENYRRNRDLRFITVGKMNGQNVICTANQVNGRCEKLILTLKPNEDGVQALNNLLAWRQPLSKSNRAPYVDLRDHLGIPKE
;
A
#
# COMPACT_ATOMS: atom_id res chain seq x y z
N MET A 1 -7.98 64.44 -59.62
CA MET A 1 -8.99 63.40 -59.29
C MET A 1 -8.76 62.95 -57.86
N LYS A 2 -9.79 63.04 -57.02
CA LYS A 2 -9.83 62.51 -55.64
C LYS A 2 -9.81 60.98 -55.70
N LEU A 3 -9.11 60.33 -54.77
CA LEU A 3 -9.43 58.96 -54.34
C LEU A 3 -9.20 58.87 -52.84
N ALA A 4 -10.26 58.44 -52.16
CA ALA A 4 -10.47 58.49 -50.73
C ALA A 4 -9.86 57.27 -50.01
N SER A 5 -9.49 57.48 -48.75
CA SER A 5 -9.19 56.43 -47.77
C SER A 5 -10.37 55.48 -47.55
N LEU A 6 -10.08 54.18 -47.39
CA LEU A 6 -10.84 53.27 -46.55
C LEU A 6 -9.87 52.29 -45.87
N THR A 7 -9.69 52.48 -44.58
CA THR A 7 -8.96 51.61 -43.64
C THR A 7 -9.83 50.40 -43.29
N ASN A 8 -9.39 49.19 -43.65
CA ASN A 8 -9.99 47.95 -43.16
C ASN A 8 -9.26 47.50 -41.88
N VAL A 9 -9.96 47.60 -40.76
CA VAL A 9 -9.59 46.94 -39.49
C VAL A 9 -10.03 45.49 -39.60
N LEU A 10 -9.07 44.56 -39.68
CA LEU A 10 -9.34 43.13 -39.56
C LEU A 10 -8.85 42.63 -38.19
N VAL A 11 -9.84 42.16 -37.45
CA VAL A 11 -9.82 41.66 -36.09
C VAL A 11 -8.95 40.39 -35.98
N ALA A 12 -8.26 40.30 -34.83
CA ALA A 12 -7.46 39.18 -34.39
C ALA A 12 -8.20 37.84 -34.39
N GLY A 13 -7.51 36.79 -34.82
CA GLY A 13 -7.91 35.39 -34.64
C GLY A 13 -6.69 34.54 -34.36
N GLY A 14 -6.22 34.54 -33.12
CA GLY A 14 -5.16 33.63 -32.68
C GLY A 14 -5.70 32.20 -32.60
N ILE A 15 -5.14 31.30 -33.41
CA ILE A 15 -5.44 29.87 -33.33
C ILE A 15 -4.71 29.33 -32.09
N ALA A 16 -5.44 29.16 -30.98
CA ALA A 16 -4.95 28.41 -29.84
C ALA A 16 -4.96 26.92 -30.20
N LEU A 17 -3.81 26.37 -30.56
CA LEU A 17 -3.58 24.93 -30.67
C LEU A 17 -3.68 24.32 -29.27
N SER A 18 -4.87 23.86 -28.89
CA SER A 18 -5.06 23.02 -27.71
C SER A 18 -4.39 21.66 -27.96
N ALA A 19 -3.16 21.52 -27.47
CA ALA A 19 -2.49 20.23 -27.40
C ALA A 19 -3.26 19.33 -26.42
N THR A 20 -4.07 18.41 -26.93
CA THR A 20 -4.59 17.29 -26.16
C THR A 20 -3.42 16.37 -25.83
N ALA A 21 -2.88 16.48 -24.62
CA ALA A 21 -1.95 15.50 -24.09
C ALA A 21 -2.71 14.16 -24.00
N THR A 22 -2.43 13.23 -24.90
CA THR A 22 -2.82 11.84 -24.75
C THR A 22 -2.05 11.29 -23.54
N ILE A 23 -2.73 11.13 -22.42
CA ILE A 23 -2.19 10.40 -21.28
C ILE A 23 -2.09 8.95 -21.74
N ASN A 24 -0.90 8.54 -22.18
CA ASN A 24 -0.57 7.12 -22.33
C ASN A 24 -0.76 6.49 -20.95
N GLN A 25 -1.91 5.87 -20.70
CA GLN A 25 -1.99 4.85 -19.65
C GLN A 25 -1.17 3.67 -20.16
N PRO A 26 -0.02 3.33 -19.55
CA PRO A 26 0.60 2.06 -19.84
C PRO A 26 -0.43 0.98 -19.50
N SER A 27 -0.80 0.17 -20.48
CA SER A 27 -1.51 -1.09 -20.26
C SER A 27 -0.58 -1.98 -19.45
N GLN A 28 -0.64 -1.86 -18.12
CA GLN A 28 0.25 -2.59 -17.23
C GLN A 28 -0.17 -4.06 -17.16
N ALA A 29 0.20 -4.80 -18.20
CA ALA A 29 0.48 -6.23 -18.12
C ALA A 29 1.98 -6.48 -17.83
N GLU A 30 2.72 -5.46 -17.36
CA GLU A 30 3.90 -5.72 -16.53
C GLU A 30 3.40 -6.40 -15.25
N SER A 31 3.81 -7.64 -15.04
CA SER A 31 3.53 -8.39 -13.82
C SER A 31 4.13 -7.63 -12.64
N ARG A 32 3.32 -6.80 -11.97
CA ARG A 32 3.73 -6.02 -10.81
C ARG A 32 4.31 -6.97 -9.77
N ARG A 33 5.61 -6.87 -9.53
CA ARG A 33 6.34 -7.63 -8.50
C ARG A 33 6.29 -6.89 -7.16
N GLY A 34 6.39 -7.63 -6.07
CA GLY A 34 6.38 -7.06 -4.73
C GLY A 34 4.97 -6.83 -4.18
N PHE A 35 4.88 -6.01 -3.13
CA PHE A 35 3.60 -5.64 -2.52
C PHE A 35 2.92 -4.50 -3.28
N TYR A 36 1.62 -4.63 -3.53
CA TYR A 36 0.79 -3.57 -4.08
C TYR A 36 -0.66 -3.72 -3.63
N CYS A 37 -1.41 -2.62 -3.75
CA CYS A 37 -2.85 -2.65 -3.54
C CYS A 37 -3.54 -3.03 -4.85
N ASP A 38 -4.45 -3.98 -4.77
CA ASP A 38 -5.33 -4.43 -5.85
C ASP A 38 -6.78 -4.50 -5.35
N THR A 39 -7.69 -4.96 -6.21
CA THR A 39 -9.09 -5.16 -5.89
C THR A 39 -9.53 -6.56 -6.27
N LEU A 40 -10.12 -7.29 -5.33
CA LEU A 40 -10.76 -8.59 -5.59
C LEU A 40 -12.26 -8.45 -5.35
N GLY A 41 -13.07 -8.55 -6.42
CA GLY A 41 -14.52 -8.37 -6.33
C GLY A 41 -14.92 -7.03 -5.71
N ASN A 42 -14.29 -5.94 -6.18
CA ASN A 42 -14.46 -4.56 -5.68
C ASN A 42 -14.04 -4.32 -4.22
N LYS A 43 -13.33 -5.25 -3.58
CA LYS A 43 -12.77 -5.07 -2.24
C LYS A 43 -11.27 -4.85 -2.34
N PRO A 44 -10.71 -3.78 -1.74
CA PRO A 44 -9.26 -3.58 -1.72
C PRO A 44 -8.53 -4.71 -1.00
N VAL A 45 -7.46 -5.20 -1.60
CA VAL A 45 -6.62 -6.29 -1.10
C VAL A 45 -5.16 -5.92 -1.32
N THR A 46 -4.36 -6.03 -0.25
CA THR A 46 -2.90 -6.03 -0.41
C THR A 46 -2.47 -7.37 -0.98
N VAL A 47 -1.79 -7.35 -2.11
CA VAL A 47 -1.30 -8.53 -2.84
C VAL A 47 0.22 -8.52 -2.81
N TYR A 48 0.83 -9.70 -2.71
CA TYR A 48 2.27 -9.89 -2.94
C TYR A 48 2.47 -10.74 -4.19
N THR A 49 3.30 -10.26 -5.11
CA THR A 49 3.78 -11.05 -6.26
C THR A 49 5.26 -11.36 -6.09
N ASN A 50 5.58 -12.65 -6.00
CA ASN A 50 6.96 -13.09 -5.81
C ASN A 50 7.81 -12.92 -7.09
N PRO A 51 9.14 -13.10 -7.03
CA PRO A 51 10.01 -12.98 -8.21
C PRO A 51 9.68 -13.92 -9.37
N ARG A 52 8.99 -15.04 -9.10
CA ARG A 52 8.51 -16.00 -10.11
C ARG A 52 7.19 -15.58 -10.76
N GLY A 53 6.62 -14.43 -10.38
CA GLY A 53 5.37 -13.92 -10.93
C GLY A 53 4.12 -14.53 -10.32
N VAL A 54 4.23 -15.30 -9.22
CA VAL A 54 3.06 -15.85 -8.52
C VAL A 54 2.54 -14.81 -7.53
N SER A 55 1.25 -14.47 -7.68
CA SER A 55 0.54 -13.50 -6.84
C SER A 55 -0.32 -14.19 -5.79
N GLU A 56 -0.32 -13.66 -4.57
CA GLU A 56 -1.18 -14.13 -3.47
C GLU A 56 -1.74 -12.97 -2.64
N PRO A 57 -2.98 -13.07 -2.13
CA PRO A 57 -3.54 -12.07 -1.24
C PRO A 57 -2.87 -12.13 0.14
N TRP A 58 -2.52 -10.97 0.69
CA TRP A 58 -1.91 -10.83 2.01
C TRP A 58 -2.84 -10.20 3.03
N ILE A 59 -3.50 -9.08 2.70
CA ILE A 59 -4.41 -8.40 3.65
C ILE A 59 -5.72 -8.06 2.93
N ARG A 60 -6.85 -8.46 3.53
CA ARG A 60 -8.18 -8.12 3.03
C ARG A 60 -8.75 -6.94 3.81
N TRP A 61 -8.93 -5.80 3.15
CA TRP A 61 -9.41 -4.59 3.80
C TRP A 61 -10.94 -4.60 3.89
N THR A 62 -11.48 -4.98 5.05
CA THR A 62 -12.93 -5.15 5.26
C THR A 62 -13.56 -4.09 6.15
N SER A 63 -12.82 -3.56 7.13
CA SER A 63 -13.30 -2.59 8.12
C SER A 63 -13.42 -1.16 7.55
N ASN A 64 -14.53 -0.50 7.84
CA ASN A 64 -14.77 0.93 7.55
C ASN A 64 -14.42 1.89 8.70
N TYR A 65 -13.94 1.37 9.84
CA TYR A 65 -13.82 2.12 11.09
C TYR A 65 -13.09 3.46 10.95
N PHE A 66 -11.99 3.52 10.19
CA PHE A 66 -11.18 4.73 10.04
C PHE A 66 -11.59 5.62 8.85
N ARG A 67 -12.72 5.35 8.19
CA ARG A 67 -13.17 6.10 7.02
C ARG A 67 -13.29 7.59 7.32
N ASP A 68 -13.90 7.93 8.44
CA ASP A 68 -14.22 9.31 8.80
C ASP A 68 -12.94 10.08 9.23
N ALA A 69 -11.86 9.36 9.54
CA ALA A 69 -10.52 9.90 9.75
C ALA A 69 -9.67 10.00 8.46
N GLY A 70 -10.28 9.78 7.28
CA GLY A 70 -9.60 9.80 5.98
C GLY A 70 -8.94 8.48 5.56
N TYR A 71 -8.95 7.46 6.42
CA TYR A 71 -8.32 6.15 6.16
C TYR A 71 -9.38 5.10 5.80
N ASN A 72 -10.04 5.30 4.66
CA ASN A 72 -10.96 4.30 4.11
C ASN A 72 -10.21 3.02 3.66
N LYS A 73 -10.95 1.98 3.24
CA LYS A 73 -10.37 0.67 2.86
C LYS A 73 -9.32 0.77 1.76
N LEU A 74 -9.56 1.60 0.75
CA LEU A 74 -8.65 1.76 -0.40
C LEU A 74 -7.39 2.53 0.01
N THR A 75 -7.53 3.63 0.73
CA THR A 75 -6.40 4.41 1.27
C THR A 75 -5.50 3.54 2.13
N ARG A 76 -6.07 2.79 3.08
CA ARG A 76 -5.30 1.87 3.94
C ARG A 76 -4.60 0.78 3.12
N CYS A 77 -5.27 0.24 2.11
CA CYS A 77 -4.67 -0.73 1.21
C CYS A 77 -3.44 -0.16 0.49
N GLN A 78 -3.53 1.05 -0.06
CA GLN A 78 -2.43 1.71 -0.74
C GLN A 78 -1.26 1.99 0.22
N ASP A 79 -1.53 2.64 1.35
CA ASP A 79 -0.51 3.02 2.32
C ASP A 79 0.24 1.82 2.89
N VAL A 80 -0.49 0.79 3.28
CA VAL A 80 0.11 -0.40 3.90
C VAL A 80 0.85 -1.23 2.87
N SER A 81 0.33 -1.38 1.65
CA SER A 81 1.06 -2.07 0.58
C SER A 81 2.36 -1.36 0.24
N HIS A 82 2.35 -0.02 0.17
CA HIS A 82 3.56 0.77 -0.03
C HIS A 82 4.58 0.53 1.09
N ARG A 83 4.17 0.62 2.36
CA ARG A 83 5.06 0.37 3.51
C ARG A 83 5.66 -1.03 3.45
N LEU A 84 4.84 -2.04 3.21
CA LEU A 84 5.29 -3.44 3.10
C LEU A 84 6.31 -3.62 1.98
N GLU A 85 6.06 -3.06 0.79
CA GLU A 85 7.03 -3.14 -0.30
C GLU A 85 8.35 -2.45 0.06
N ASN A 86 8.28 -1.29 0.69
CA ASN A 86 9.46 -0.55 1.10
C ASN A 86 10.27 -1.34 2.16
N TYR A 87 9.60 -1.93 3.15
CA TYR A 87 10.25 -2.78 4.15
C TYR A 87 10.83 -4.06 3.54
N ARG A 88 10.14 -4.68 2.58
CA ARG A 88 10.65 -5.85 1.86
C ARG A 88 11.92 -5.52 1.08
N ARG A 89 11.93 -4.42 0.32
CA ARG A 89 13.10 -3.97 -0.45
C ARG A 89 14.30 -3.66 0.44
N ASN A 90 14.06 -3.08 1.61
CA ASN A 90 15.09 -2.75 2.59
C ASN A 90 15.49 -3.93 3.50
N ARG A 91 14.92 -5.13 3.28
CA ARG A 91 15.13 -6.34 4.11
C ARG A 91 14.70 -6.18 5.58
N ASP A 92 13.78 -5.25 5.83
CA ASP A 92 13.22 -4.97 7.15
C ASP A 92 11.96 -5.77 7.48
N LEU A 93 11.42 -6.53 6.52
CA LEU A 93 10.14 -7.25 6.65
C LEU A 93 10.37 -8.74 6.99
N ARG A 94 11.14 -9.03 8.03
CA ARG A 94 11.44 -10.42 8.44
C ARG A 94 10.33 -11.00 9.31
N PHE A 95 9.83 -10.21 10.25
CA PHE A 95 8.79 -10.61 11.18
C PHE A 95 7.68 -9.57 11.23
N ILE A 96 6.45 -10.00 11.49
CA ILE A 96 5.34 -9.11 11.88
C ILE A 96 4.97 -9.41 13.33
N THR A 97 4.82 -8.37 14.14
CA THR A 97 4.48 -8.46 15.56
C THR A 97 3.53 -7.33 15.96
N VAL A 98 3.17 -7.31 17.23
CA VAL A 98 2.33 -6.29 17.85
C VAL A 98 3.16 -5.40 18.77
N GLY A 99 2.71 -4.17 18.98
CA GLY A 99 3.35 -3.27 19.93
C GLY A 99 2.56 -1.99 20.14
N LYS A 100 3.22 -0.98 20.70
CA LYS A 100 2.69 0.36 20.84
C LYS A 100 3.58 1.39 20.16
N MET A 101 2.97 2.31 19.43
CA MET A 101 3.62 3.49 18.86
C MET A 101 2.77 4.70 19.20
N ASN A 102 3.38 5.75 19.78
CA ASN A 102 2.68 6.97 20.19
C ASN A 102 1.42 6.70 21.05
N GLY A 103 1.51 5.74 21.97
CA GLY A 103 0.40 5.34 22.85
C GLY A 103 -0.69 4.48 22.21
N GLN A 104 -0.63 4.22 20.90
CA GLN A 104 -1.63 3.43 20.18
C GLN A 104 -1.14 2.00 19.95
N ASN A 105 -2.05 1.02 20.02
CA ASN A 105 -1.75 -0.36 19.64
C ASN A 105 -1.55 -0.46 18.13
N VAL A 106 -0.52 -1.17 17.71
CA VAL A 106 -0.14 -1.28 16.29
C VAL A 106 0.26 -2.71 15.93
N ILE A 107 0.15 -3.02 14.64
CA ILE A 107 0.90 -4.10 14.01
C ILE A 107 2.07 -3.48 13.26
N CYS A 108 3.24 -4.09 13.40
CA CYS A 108 4.51 -3.56 12.93
C CYS A 108 5.47 -4.68 12.55
N THR A 109 6.56 -4.30 11.90
CA THR A 109 7.64 -5.24 11.60
C THR A 109 8.75 -5.20 12.63
N ALA A 110 9.49 -6.31 12.73
CA ALA A 110 10.70 -6.47 13.52
C ALA A 110 11.75 -7.24 12.70
N ASN A 111 13.02 -7.01 12.99
CA ASN A 111 14.15 -7.61 12.28
C ASN A 111 14.79 -8.83 12.96
N GLN A 112 14.36 -9.14 14.18
CA GLN A 112 14.87 -10.25 14.97
C GLN A 112 13.75 -10.88 15.79
N VAL A 113 13.90 -12.15 16.16
CA VAL A 113 12.99 -12.82 17.12
C VAL A 113 13.04 -12.07 18.45
N ASN A 114 11.89 -11.84 19.09
CA ASN A 114 11.75 -10.94 20.24
C ASN A 114 12.15 -9.48 19.97
N GLY A 115 12.32 -9.07 18.70
CA GLY A 115 12.60 -7.69 18.33
C GLY A 115 11.50 -6.74 18.79
N ARG A 116 11.87 -5.47 18.98
CA ARG A 116 10.87 -4.44 19.27
C ARG A 116 10.04 -4.16 18.02
N CYS A 117 8.88 -3.56 18.24
CA CYS A 117 8.06 -3.01 17.17
C CYS A 117 8.80 -1.83 16.53
N GLU A 118 9.41 -2.02 15.34
CA GLU A 118 10.34 -1.06 14.76
C GLU A 118 9.68 -0.14 13.73
N LYS A 119 8.94 -0.70 12.76
CA LYS A 119 8.30 0.09 11.71
C LYS A 119 6.82 -0.25 11.58
N LEU A 120 5.99 0.80 11.55
CA LEU A 120 4.54 0.69 11.52
C LEU A 120 4.06 -0.01 10.26
N ILE A 121 3.22 -1.04 10.39
CA ILE A 121 2.43 -1.56 9.28
C ILE A 121 1.08 -0.86 9.32
N LEU A 122 0.34 -1.01 10.42
CA LEU A 122 -0.95 -0.35 10.62
C LEU A 122 -1.25 -0.11 12.11
N THR A 123 -2.08 0.90 12.35
CA THR A 123 -2.66 1.18 13.67
C THR A 123 -3.96 0.40 13.86
N LEU A 124 -4.14 -0.14 15.06
CA LEU A 124 -5.35 -0.84 15.47
C LEU A 124 -6.42 0.11 15.97
N LYS A 125 -7.67 -0.36 16.01
CA LYS A 125 -8.75 0.41 16.62
C LYS A 125 -8.46 0.59 18.13
N PRO A 126 -8.98 1.65 18.76
CA PRO A 126 -8.94 1.78 20.21
C PRO A 126 -9.46 0.50 20.88
N ASN A 127 -8.71 0.01 21.87
CA ASN A 127 -9.01 -1.20 22.66
C ASN A 127 -9.09 -2.52 21.87
N GLU A 128 -8.71 -2.55 20.60
CA GLU A 128 -8.59 -3.81 19.85
C GLU A 128 -7.41 -4.63 20.37
N ASP A 129 -7.65 -5.92 20.60
CA ASP A 129 -6.62 -6.86 21.02
C ASP A 129 -5.62 -7.09 19.89
N GLY A 130 -4.35 -6.75 20.15
CA GLY A 130 -3.32 -6.80 19.13
C GLY A 130 -3.04 -8.21 18.64
N VAL A 131 -3.05 -9.19 19.54
CA VAL A 131 -2.72 -10.58 19.22
C VAL A 131 -3.80 -11.18 18.32
N GLN A 132 -5.07 -10.97 18.65
CA GLN A 132 -6.20 -11.37 17.84
C GLN A 132 -6.21 -10.64 16.49
N ALA A 133 -5.90 -9.33 16.47
CA ALA A 133 -5.80 -8.58 15.24
C ALA A 133 -4.69 -9.12 14.33
N LEU A 134 -3.51 -9.42 14.88
CA LEU A 134 -2.40 -10.03 14.13
C LEU A 134 -2.77 -11.42 13.60
N ASN A 135 -3.41 -12.25 14.44
CA ASN A 135 -3.86 -13.59 14.06
C ASN A 135 -4.83 -13.57 12.86
N ASN A 136 -5.63 -12.51 12.76
CA ASN A 136 -6.66 -12.34 11.73
C ASN A 136 -6.22 -11.42 10.57
N LEU A 137 -5.01 -10.87 10.62
CA LEU A 137 -4.57 -9.87 9.64
C LEU A 137 -4.33 -10.49 8.26
N LEU A 138 -3.59 -11.60 8.23
CA LEU A 138 -3.16 -12.21 6.99
C LEU A 138 -4.26 -13.07 6.37
N ALA A 139 -4.37 -13.02 5.04
CA ALA A 139 -5.41 -13.73 4.29
C ALA A 139 -5.21 -15.25 4.26
N TRP A 140 -4.04 -15.71 4.70
CA TRP A 140 -3.64 -17.10 4.83
C TRP A 140 -3.44 -17.46 6.31
N ARG A 141 -3.64 -18.74 6.64
CA ARG A 141 -3.55 -19.21 8.03
C ARG A 141 -2.12 -19.52 8.41
N GLN A 142 -1.77 -19.14 9.62
CA GLN A 142 -0.47 -19.39 10.21
C GLN A 142 -0.60 -19.46 11.75
N PRO A 143 0.19 -20.29 12.43
CA PRO A 143 0.32 -20.18 13.87
C PRO A 143 1.15 -18.94 14.22
N LEU A 144 0.77 -18.25 15.29
CA LEU A 144 1.66 -17.26 15.89
C LEU A 144 2.79 -17.97 16.63
N SER A 145 4.02 -17.53 16.38
CA SER A 145 5.19 -17.99 17.12
C SER A 145 5.21 -17.33 18.50
N LYS A 146 5.44 -18.15 19.54
CA LYS A 146 5.59 -17.66 20.92
C LYS A 146 6.96 -17.03 21.12
N SER A 147 7.03 -16.05 22.01
CA SER A 147 8.24 -15.32 22.35
C SER A 147 8.09 -14.74 23.76
N ASN A 148 9.18 -14.25 24.35
CA ASN A 148 9.17 -13.68 25.71
C ASN A 148 8.60 -12.26 25.77
N ARG A 149 8.29 -11.64 24.61
CA ARG A 149 7.77 -10.27 24.53
C ARG A 149 6.38 -10.22 23.91
N ALA A 150 6.28 -10.56 22.63
CA ALA A 150 5.05 -10.50 21.87
C ALA A 150 5.03 -11.64 20.84
N PRO A 151 3.86 -12.25 20.59
CA PRO A 151 3.74 -13.24 19.54
C PRO A 151 4.03 -12.59 18.18
N TYR A 152 4.60 -13.37 17.26
CA TYR A 152 4.99 -12.86 15.96
C TYR A 152 4.72 -13.88 14.85
N VAL A 153 4.77 -13.38 13.63
CA VAL A 153 4.74 -14.15 12.39
C VAL A 153 6.11 -14.05 11.75
N ASP A 154 6.69 -15.19 11.38
CA ASP A 154 7.91 -15.26 10.55
C ASP A 154 7.54 -15.23 9.07
N LEU A 155 7.98 -14.20 8.36
CA LEU A 155 7.68 -14.02 6.94
C LEU A 155 8.78 -14.56 6.03
N ARG A 156 9.92 -15.00 6.58
CA ARG A 156 11.10 -15.32 5.78
C ARG A 156 10.84 -16.37 4.72
N ASP A 157 10.12 -17.44 5.07
CA ASP A 157 9.78 -18.51 4.13
C ASP A 157 8.85 -18.01 3.01
N HIS A 158 7.83 -17.21 3.35
CA HIS A 158 6.88 -16.66 2.36
C HIS A 158 7.52 -15.62 1.43
N LEU A 159 8.51 -14.88 1.94
CA LEU A 159 9.22 -13.86 1.18
C LEU A 159 10.49 -14.38 0.47
N GLY A 160 10.86 -15.64 0.69
CA GLY A 160 12.10 -16.21 0.14
C GLY A 160 13.38 -15.60 0.72
N ILE A 161 13.34 -15.17 1.99
CA ILE A 161 14.47 -14.61 2.72
C ILE A 161 15.20 -15.77 3.43
N PRO A 162 16.52 -15.96 3.23
CA PRO A 162 17.27 -16.99 3.95
C PRO A 162 17.19 -16.85 5.47
N LYS A 163 17.14 -17.99 6.16
CA LYS A 163 17.32 -18.06 7.63
C LYS A 163 18.81 -18.19 7.89
N GLU A 164 19.40 -17.14 8.45
CA GLU A 164 20.76 -17.16 9.02
C GLU A 164 20.80 -18.03 10.28
#